data_AF-A0A355USK2-F1
#
_entry.id   AF-A0A355USK2-F1
#
_cell.length_a   1.000
_cell.length_b   1.000
_cell.length_c   1.000
_cell.angle_alpha   90.00
_cell.angle_beta   90.00
_cell.angle_gamma   90.00
#
_symmetry.space_group_name_H-M   'P 1'
#
loop_
_entity.id
_entity.type
_entity.pdbx_description
1 polymer ?
#
loop_
_entity_poly.entity_id
_entity_poly.type
_entity_poly.pdbx_seq_one_letter_code
_entity_poly.pdbx_strand_id
1 'polypeptide(L)'
;MKATDKEPDYYGILQVSPQASEEVIRAAYKAIAKKIHPDKGGSHSQTKELNQAYEVLGDPSKREEYDQTRDSMLEIRIVEKQVIVACCLSCGRVNRLADLSKLGKARCKACGRNFVRQPEPESKKKGESASVFCFHCGTKNRIELEEDNGKLAPFSSALMQASCANCGFPFRDHVR
;
A
#
# COMPACT_ATOMS: atom_id res chain seq x y z
N MET A 1 -15.21 14.91 15.26
CA MET A 1 -13.95 14.33 15.76
C MET A 1 -14.31 12.99 16.39
N LYS A 2 -13.82 11.87 15.86
CA LYS A 2 -14.12 10.54 16.43
C LYS A 2 -13.06 10.21 17.47
N ALA A 3 -13.50 9.96 18.71
CA ALA A 3 -12.71 9.27 19.71
C ALA A 3 -12.39 7.88 19.17
N THR A 4 -11.11 7.62 18.93
CA THR A 4 -10.63 6.24 18.83
C THR A 4 -10.34 5.82 20.26
N ASP A 5 -11.11 4.87 20.79
CA ASP A 5 -10.68 4.02 21.91
C ASP A 5 -9.35 3.40 21.51
N LYS A 6 -8.28 4.11 21.84
CA LYS A 6 -6.91 3.72 21.64
C LYS A 6 -6.57 2.98 22.92
N GLU A 7 -6.28 1.69 22.82
CA GLU A 7 -5.71 0.94 23.94
C GLU A 7 -4.62 1.79 24.62
N PRO A 8 -4.58 1.81 25.97
CA PRO A 8 -3.66 2.66 26.69
C PRO A 8 -2.23 2.36 26.28
N ASP A 9 -1.59 3.32 25.60
CA ASP A 9 -0.17 3.25 25.27
C ASP A 9 0.62 3.45 26.57
N TYR A 10 1.09 2.35 27.17
CA TYR A 10 1.78 2.37 28.46
C TYR A 10 3.06 3.21 28.42
N TYR A 11 3.75 3.25 27.27
CA TYR A 11 4.90 4.13 27.05
C TYR A 11 4.48 5.60 27.06
N GLY A 12 3.33 5.91 26.47
CA GLY A 12 2.71 7.24 26.50
C GLY A 12 2.28 7.67 27.91
N ILE A 13 1.73 6.76 28.72
CA ILE A 13 1.34 7.02 30.11
C ILE A 13 2.56 7.33 30.98
N LEU A 14 3.63 6.56 30.83
CA LEU A 14 4.89 6.79 31.55
C LEU A 14 5.75 7.90 30.94
N GLN A 15 5.36 8.45 29.78
CA GLN A 15 6.09 9.49 29.03
C GLN A 15 7.55 9.10 28.72
N VAL A 16 7.76 7.84 28.37
CA VAL A 16 9.08 7.27 28.06
C VAL A 16 9.11 6.68 26.65
N SER A 17 10.30 6.62 26.06
CA SER A 17 10.50 5.94 24.77
C SER A 17 10.33 4.43 24.92
N PRO A 18 9.84 3.71 23.90
CA PRO A 18 9.90 2.25 23.84
C PRO A 18 11.33 1.68 23.97
N GLN A 19 12.35 2.50 23.71
CA GLN A 19 13.77 2.15 23.87
C GLN A 19 14.33 2.52 25.25
N ALA A 20 13.51 3.03 26.17
CA ALA A 20 13.96 3.42 27.50
C ALA A 20 14.46 2.20 28.30
N SER A 21 15.56 2.39 29.04
CA SER A 21 16.04 1.39 30.00
C SER A 21 15.08 1.26 31.19
N GLU A 22 15.15 0.14 31.89
CA GLU A 22 14.35 -0.10 33.10
C GLU A 22 14.55 0.98 34.16
N GLU A 23 15.76 1.48 34.31
CA GLU A 23 16.09 2.58 35.23
C GLU A 23 15.31 3.86 34.90
N VAL A 24 15.18 4.17 33.61
CA VAL A 24 14.44 5.34 33.12
C VAL A 24 12.94 5.15 33.34
N ILE A 25 12.40 3.95 33.09
CA ILE A 25 10.99 3.62 33.34
C ILE A 25 10.66 3.77 34.84
N ARG A 26 11.52 3.23 35.71
CA ARG A 26 11.38 3.32 37.16
C ARG A 26 11.48 4.77 37.66
N ALA A 27 12.40 5.55 37.11
CA ALA A 27 12.54 6.97 37.45
C ALA A 27 11.31 7.78 37.02
N ALA A 28 10.81 7.55 35.80
CA ALA A 28 9.62 8.21 35.27
C ALA A 28 8.37 7.90 36.10
N TYR A 29 8.14 6.63 36.43
CA TYR A 29 7.04 6.22 37.32
C TYR A 29 7.07 6.99 38.65
N LYS A 30 8.22 7.02 39.33
CA LYS A 30 8.38 7.74 40.60
C LYS A 30 8.13 9.24 40.47
N ALA A 31 8.57 9.84 39.36
CA ALA A 31 8.38 11.27 39.10
C ALA A 31 6.90 11.62 38.85
N ILE A 32 6.19 10.79 38.09
CA ILE A 32 4.77 11.01 37.77
C ILE A 32 3.89 10.69 38.98
N ALA A 33 4.16 9.59 39.71
CA ALA A 33 3.44 9.23 40.93
C ALA A 33 3.46 10.35 41.98
N LYS A 34 4.60 11.04 42.14
CA LYS A 34 4.72 12.20 43.04
C LYS A 34 3.94 13.44 42.60
N LYS A 35 3.57 13.53 41.31
CA LYS A 35 2.77 14.62 40.73
C LYS A 35 1.27 14.33 40.84
N ILE A 36 0.87 13.07 40.64
CA ILE A 36 -0.54 12.65 40.62
C ILE A 36 -1.05 12.13 41.98
N HIS A 37 -0.23 12.21 43.04
CA HIS A 37 -0.64 11.78 44.37
C HIS A 37 -1.93 12.49 44.83
N PRO A 38 -2.88 11.80 45.49
CA PRO A 38 -4.15 12.40 45.94
C PRO A 38 -3.98 13.63 46.83
N ASP A 39 -2.92 13.68 47.66
CA ASP A 39 -2.57 14.88 48.45
C ASP A 39 -2.27 16.14 47.62
N LYS A 40 -1.99 16.00 46.32
CA LYS A 40 -1.71 17.12 45.41
C LYS A 40 -2.84 17.36 44.40
N GLY A 41 -4.01 16.77 44.62
CA GLY A 41 -5.19 16.96 43.77
C GLY A 41 -5.23 16.07 42.53
N GLY A 42 -4.49 14.96 42.51
CA GLY A 42 -4.54 13.99 41.41
C GLY A 42 -5.77 13.08 41.46
N SER A 43 -6.22 12.61 40.29
CA SER A 43 -7.35 11.68 40.20
C SER A 43 -6.94 10.23 40.49
N HIS A 44 -7.80 9.49 41.20
CA HIS A 44 -7.64 8.04 41.39
C HIS A 44 -7.57 7.28 40.07
N SER A 45 -8.23 7.76 39.00
CA SER A 45 -8.17 7.12 37.68
C SER A 45 -6.76 7.19 37.08
N GLN A 46 -6.12 8.35 37.13
CA GLN A 46 -4.77 8.56 36.60
C GLN A 46 -3.73 7.75 37.37
N THR A 47 -3.93 7.59 38.69
CA THR A 47 -3.06 6.76 39.53
C THR A 47 -3.16 5.29 39.14
N LYS A 48 -4.38 4.81 38.83
CA LYS A 48 -4.60 3.43 38.37
C LYS A 48 -3.92 3.17 37.02
N GLU A 49 -4.10 4.06 36.06
CA GLU A 49 -3.48 3.96 34.72
C GLU A 49 -1.94 3.96 34.81
N LEU A 50 -1.37 4.84 35.65
CA LEU A 50 0.08 4.87 35.88
C LEU A 50 0.60 3.55 36.48
N ASN A 51 -0.12 2.99 37.46
CA ASN A 51 0.26 1.73 38.08
C ASN A 51 0.18 0.56 37.09
N GLN A 52 -0.87 0.50 36.27
CA GLN A 52 -1.02 -0.51 35.22
C GLN A 52 0.13 -0.42 34.20
N ALA A 53 0.49 0.79 33.76
CA ALA A 53 1.61 1.00 32.84
C ALA A 53 2.94 0.52 33.43
N TYR A 54 3.19 0.80 34.72
CA TYR A 54 4.40 0.35 35.39
C TYR A 54 4.41 -1.16 35.68
N GLU A 55 3.27 -1.78 35.94
CA GLU A 55 3.18 -3.23 36.14
C GLU A 55 3.57 -4.01 34.88
N VAL A 56 3.23 -3.48 33.70
CA VAL A 56 3.55 -4.09 32.42
C VAL A 56 4.97 -3.74 31.97
N LEU A 57 5.36 -2.46 32.02
CA LEU A 57 6.67 -2.02 31.50
C LEU A 57 7.83 -2.17 32.49
N GLY A 58 7.54 -2.36 33.78
CA GLY A 58 8.54 -2.48 34.85
C GLY A 58 9.10 -3.89 35.02
N ASP A 59 8.42 -4.91 34.49
CA ASP A 59 8.89 -6.30 34.44
C ASP A 59 9.39 -6.63 33.03
N PRO A 60 10.64 -7.10 32.86
CA PRO A 60 11.19 -7.39 31.54
C PRO A 60 10.39 -8.41 30.73
N SER A 61 9.84 -9.44 31.39
CA SER A 61 9.07 -10.50 30.73
C SER A 61 7.73 -9.96 30.24
N LYS A 62 7.02 -9.19 31.09
CA LYS A 62 5.74 -8.56 30.71
C LYS A 62 5.92 -7.48 29.66
N ARG A 63 7.03 -6.74 29.71
CA ARG A 63 7.38 -5.75 28.69
C ARG A 63 7.61 -6.41 27.35
N GLU A 64 8.32 -7.53 27.31
CA GLU A 64 8.54 -8.29 26.09
C GLU A 64 7.22 -8.81 25.50
N GLU A 65 6.33 -9.38 26.32
CA GLU A 65 5.00 -9.82 25.88
C GLU A 65 4.15 -8.65 25.35
N TYR A 66 4.21 -7.50 26.02
CA TYR A 66 3.55 -6.27 25.58
C TYR A 66 4.12 -5.76 24.27
N ASP A 67 5.44 -5.73 24.11
CA ASP A 67 6.11 -5.28 22.89
C ASP A 67 5.82 -6.22 21.72
N GLN A 68 5.80 -7.54 21.93
CA GLN A 68 5.40 -8.53 20.91
C GLN A 68 3.95 -8.33 20.47
N THR A 69 3.03 -8.13 21.42
CA THR A 69 1.61 -7.87 21.11
C THR A 69 1.46 -6.54 20.38
N ARG A 70 2.13 -5.49 20.86
CA ARG A 70 2.12 -4.15 20.27
C ARG A 70 2.70 -4.12 18.86
N ASP A 71 3.80 -4.82 18.62
CA ASP A 71 4.42 -4.93 17.29
C ASP A 71 3.57 -5.78 16.34
N SER A 72 2.87 -6.81 16.85
CA SER A 72 1.89 -7.55 16.04
C SER A 72 0.66 -6.71 15.67
N MET A 73 0.32 -5.70 16.49
CA MET A 73 -0.77 -4.75 16.27
C MET A 73 -0.39 -3.59 15.34
N LEU A 74 0.90 -3.43 15.02
CA LEU A 74 1.35 -2.58 13.92
C LEU A 74 1.02 -3.28 12.61
N GLU A 75 -0.27 -3.33 12.25
CA GLU A 75 -0.66 -3.56 10.87
C GLU A 75 0.16 -2.62 10.00
N ILE A 76 0.92 -3.21 9.09
CA ILE A 76 1.53 -2.51 7.97
C ILE A 76 0.40 -1.79 7.23
N ARG A 77 0.15 -0.53 7.56
CA ARG A 77 -0.55 0.38 6.65
C ARG A 77 0.44 0.70 5.55
N ILE A 78 0.55 -0.17 4.54
CA ILE A 78 0.91 0.33 3.23
C ILE A 78 -0.23 1.27 2.85
N VAL A 79 -0.06 2.57 3.10
CA VAL A 79 -0.85 3.58 2.41
C VAL A 79 -0.31 3.56 0.99
N GLU A 80 -0.73 2.57 0.19
CA GLU A 80 -0.47 2.60 -1.24
C GLU A 80 -1.24 3.82 -1.74
N LYS A 81 -0.60 4.99 -1.74
CA LYS A 81 -0.90 5.97 -2.77
C LYS A 81 -0.46 5.27 -4.05
N GLN A 82 -1.37 4.53 -4.66
CA GLN A 82 -1.16 3.90 -5.96
C GLN A 82 -0.92 5.01 -6.97
N VAL A 83 0.35 5.38 -7.14
CA VAL A 83 0.76 6.33 -8.16
C VAL A 83 0.70 5.59 -9.48
N ILE A 84 -0.25 5.97 -10.33
CA ILE A 84 -0.37 5.37 -11.65
C ILE A 84 0.65 6.01 -12.56
N VAL A 85 1.50 5.17 -13.13
CA VAL A 85 2.41 5.58 -14.19
C VAL A 85 1.71 5.38 -15.53
N ALA A 86 1.39 6.48 -16.21
CA ALA A 86 0.73 6.48 -17.50
C ALA A 86 1.66 7.00 -18.59
N CYS A 87 1.90 6.19 -19.62
CA CYS A 87 2.61 6.62 -20.82
C CYS A 87 1.64 7.32 -21.77
N CYS A 88 2.00 8.52 -22.23
CA CYS A 88 1.22 9.20 -23.26
C CYS A 88 1.49 8.57 -24.62
N LEU A 89 0.56 7.76 -25.13
CA LEU A 89 0.64 7.10 -26.45
C LEU A 89 0.87 8.06 -27.64
N SER A 90 0.64 9.36 -27.44
CA SER A 90 0.85 10.38 -28.45
C SER A 90 2.26 10.97 -28.50
N CYS A 91 3.00 10.98 -27.38
CA CYS A 91 4.32 11.64 -27.31
C CYS A 91 5.36 10.87 -26.49
N GLY A 92 5.02 9.68 -26.01
CA GLY A 92 5.89 8.81 -25.20
C GLY A 92 6.17 9.31 -23.78
N ARG A 93 5.73 10.52 -23.39
CA ARG A 93 6.04 11.04 -22.03
C ARG A 93 5.34 10.20 -20.96
N VAL A 94 6.14 9.74 -20.01
CA VAL A 94 5.68 9.10 -18.78
C VAL A 94 5.14 10.17 -17.82
N ASN A 95 3.91 9.99 -17.35
CA ASN A 95 3.25 10.88 -16.41
C ASN A 95 2.88 10.08 -15.16
N ARG A 96 3.01 10.70 -13.97
CA ARG A 96 2.57 10.13 -12.69
C ARG A 96 1.22 10.74 -12.32
N LEU A 97 0.23 9.90 -12.08
CA LEU A 97 -1.11 10.27 -11.64
C LEU A 97 -1.27 9.83 -10.18
N ALA A 98 -1.98 10.64 -9.39
CA ALA A 98 -2.12 10.40 -7.96
C ALA A 98 -2.98 9.16 -7.62
N ASP A 99 -3.93 8.82 -8.50
CA ASP A 99 -4.89 7.72 -8.31
C ASP A 99 -5.66 7.40 -9.62
N LEU A 100 -6.45 6.32 -9.61
CA LEU A 100 -7.27 5.84 -10.76
C LEU A 100 -8.36 6.82 -11.20
N SER A 101 -8.90 7.65 -10.29
CA SER A 101 -9.95 8.64 -10.62
C SER A 101 -9.46 9.73 -11.58
N LYS A 102 -8.14 9.89 -11.70
CA LYS A 102 -7.52 10.85 -12.63
C LYS A 102 -7.41 10.31 -14.06
N LEU A 103 -7.52 9.00 -14.30
CA LEU A 103 -7.62 8.45 -15.66
C LEU A 103 -8.90 8.99 -16.33
N GLY A 104 -8.84 9.37 -17.61
CA GLY A 104 -9.96 10.02 -18.30
C GLY A 104 -10.01 11.54 -18.15
N LYS A 105 -9.50 12.09 -17.03
CA LYS A 105 -9.57 13.52 -16.70
C LYS A 105 -8.21 14.23 -16.76
N ALA A 106 -7.13 13.49 -16.61
CA ALA A 106 -5.79 14.03 -16.63
C ALA A 106 -5.30 14.32 -18.05
N ARG A 107 -4.45 15.34 -18.17
CA ARG A 107 -3.77 15.72 -19.42
C ARG A 107 -2.28 15.40 -19.33
N CYS A 108 -1.69 14.99 -20.45
CA CYS A 108 -0.25 14.84 -20.57
C CYS A 108 0.43 16.19 -20.37
N LYS A 109 1.42 16.27 -19.47
CA LYS A 109 2.16 17.50 -19.20
C LYS A 109 3.04 17.97 -20.38
N ALA A 110 3.31 17.10 -21.36
CA ALA A 110 4.06 17.47 -22.57
C ALA A 110 3.18 18.13 -23.62
N CYS A 111 2.20 17.38 -24.12
CA CYS A 111 1.46 17.72 -25.32
C CYS A 111 0.02 18.14 -25.02
N GLY A 112 -0.39 18.10 -23.76
CA GLY A 112 -1.71 18.56 -23.33
C GLY A 112 -2.87 17.65 -23.73
N ARG A 113 -2.66 16.48 -24.34
CA ARG A 113 -3.74 15.55 -24.69
C ARG A 113 -4.30 14.84 -23.46
N ASN A 114 -5.58 14.53 -23.48
CA ASN A 114 -6.25 13.79 -22.40
C ASN A 114 -5.79 12.32 -22.38
N PHE A 115 -5.60 11.78 -21.18
CA PHE A 115 -5.50 10.34 -20.98
C PHE A 115 -6.90 9.75 -21.07
N VAL A 116 -7.17 8.92 -22.08
CA VAL A 116 -8.44 8.20 -22.19
C VAL A 116 -8.28 6.85 -21.47
N ARG A 117 -9.16 6.55 -20.51
CA ARG A 117 -9.26 5.21 -19.94
C ARG A 117 -9.65 4.28 -21.08
N GLN A 118 -8.85 3.27 -21.40
CA GLN A 118 -9.30 2.22 -22.30
C GLN A 118 -10.57 1.63 -21.66
N PRO A 119 -11.70 1.52 -22.38
CA PRO A 119 -12.86 0.85 -21.83
C PRO A 119 -12.42 -0.52 -21.33
N GLU A 120 -12.90 -0.91 -20.15
CA GLU A 120 -12.79 -2.32 -19.76
C GLU A 120 -13.37 -3.14 -20.90
N PRO A 121 -12.73 -4.23 -21.31
CA PRO A 121 -13.24 -5.00 -22.44
C PRO A 121 -14.65 -5.46 -22.10
N GLU A 122 -15.65 -4.80 -22.69
CA GLU A 122 -17.03 -5.25 -22.71
C GLU A 122 -16.98 -6.70 -23.20
N SER A 123 -17.70 -7.58 -22.50
CA SER A 123 -17.82 -9.02 -22.76
C SER A 123 -17.58 -9.36 -24.25
N LYS A 124 -16.34 -9.80 -24.52
CA LYS A 124 -15.76 -9.88 -25.86
C LYS A 124 -16.56 -10.82 -26.74
N LYS A 125 -17.00 -10.34 -27.91
CA LYS A 125 -17.71 -11.15 -28.91
C LYS A 125 -16.70 -11.80 -29.87
N LYS A 126 -17.10 -12.96 -30.39
CA LYS A 126 -16.40 -13.85 -31.35
C LYS A 126 -15.69 -13.08 -32.47
N GLY A 127 -14.41 -13.41 -32.73
CA GLY A 127 -13.64 -12.91 -33.89
C GLY A 127 -12.80 -11.64 -33.66
N GLU A 128 -12.58 -11.24 -32.40
CA GLU A 128 -11.76 -10.07 -32.09
C GLU A 128 -10.26 -10.34 -32.22
N SER A 129 -9.59 -9.43 -32.91
CA SER A 129 -8.14 -9.35 -33.00
C SER A 129 -7.62 -8.21 -32.12
N ALA A 130 -6.57 -8.46 -31.34
CA ALA A 130 -5.91 -7.42 -30.57
C ALA A 130 -4.71 -6.84 -31.33
N SER A 131 -4.44 -5.54 -31.16
CA SER A 131 -3.25 -4.90 -31.74
C SER A 131 -2.13 -4.81 -30.70
N VAL A 132 -0.92 -5.25 -31.07
CA VAL A 132 0.27 -5.28 -30.20
C VAL A 132 1.43 -4.59 -30.92
N PHE A 133 2.13 -3.72 -30.23
CA PHE A 133 3.37 -3.13 -30.76
C PHE A 133 4.57 -3.97 -30.37
N CYS A 134 5.45 -4.29 -31.33
CA CYS A 134 6.71 -4.97 -31.06
C CYS A 134 7.70 -4.03 -30.35
N PHE A 135 8.27 -4.45 -29.22
CA PHE A 135 9.26 -3.63 -28.50
C PHE A 135 10.64 -3.66 -29.17
N HIS A 136 10.89 -4.62 -30.06
CA HIS A 136 12.14 -4.70 -30.81
C HIS A 136 12.17 -3.75 -32.01
N CYS A 137 11.12 -3.72 -32.84
CA CYS A 137 11.12 -2.95 -34.10
C CYS A 137 9.98 -1.91 -34.22
N GLY A 138 9.07 -1.83 -33.24
CA GLY A 138 7.96 -0.88 -33.25
C GLY A 138 6.78 -1.26 -34.15
N THR A 139 6.86 -2.34 -34.94
CA THR A 139 5.77 -2.76 -35.84
C THR A 139 4.50 -3.07 -35.05
N LYS A 140 3.36 -2.58 -35.55
CA LYS A 140 2.03 -2.94 -35.07
C LYS A 140 1.63 -4.29 -35.66
N ASN A 141 1.36 -5.26 -34.80
CA ASN A 141 0.96 -6.61 -35.14
C ASN A 141 -0.50 -6.83 -34.73
N ARG A 142 -1.22 -7.66 -35.48
CA ARG A 142 -2.60 -8.05 -35.20
C ARG A 142 -2.58 -9.50 -34.74
N ILE A 143 -3.01 -9.74 -33.49
CA ILE A 143 -3.04 -11.07 -32.89
C ILE A 143 -4.49 -11.52 -32.81
N GLU A 144 -4.80 -12.64 -33.47
CA GLU A 144 -6.09 -13.29 -33.38
C GLU A 144 -6.18 -14.07 -32.07
N LEU A 145 -7.35 -14.04 -31.44
CA LEU A 145 -7.58 -14.73 -30.17
C LEU A 145 -8.31 -16.03 -30.47
N GLU A 146 -7.67 -17.16 -30.18
CA GLU A 146 -8.27 -18.48 -30.33
C GLU A 146 -9.27 -18.77 -29.20
N GLU A 147 -10.31 -19.53 -29.51
CA GLU A 147 -11.24 -20.08 -28.52
C GLU A 147 -10.79 -21.47 -28.09
N ASP A 148 -10.80 -21.71 -26.78
CA ASP A 148 -10.68 -23.06 -26.23
C ASP A 148 -11.93 -23.35 -25.39
N ASN A 149 -12.69 -24.39 -25.77
CA ASN A 149 -13.93 -24.81 -25.11
C ASN A 149 -14.99 -23.70 -24.90
N GLY A 150 -15.24 -22.89 -25.93
CA GLY A 150 -16.29 -21.85 -25.90
C GLY A 150 -15.97 -20.64 -25.02
N LYS A 151 -14.71 -20.51 -24.58
CA LYS A 151 -14.17 -19.32 -23.92
C LYS A 151 -13.00 -18.78 -24.74
N LEU A 152 -12.96 -17.46 -24.90
CA LEU A 152 -11.80 -16.80 -25.50
C LEU A 152 -10.58 -17.08 -24.62
N ALA A 153 -9.50 -17.57 -25.21
CA ALA A 153 -8.26 -17.75 -24.48
C ALA A 153 -7.77 -16.38 -23.96
N PRO A 154 -7.19 -16.32 -22.74
CA PRO A 154 -6.70 -15.06 -22.20
C PRO A 154 -5.69 -14.43 -23.15
N PHE A 155 -5.71 -13.10 -23.30
CA PHE A 155 -4.83 -12.41 -24.25
C PHE A 155 -3.35 -12.75 -24.06
N SER A 156 -2.95 -13.02 -22.82
CA SER A 156 -1.61 -13.49 -22.48
C SER A 156 -1.22 -14.82 -23.13
N SER A 157 -2.15 -15.77 -23.31
CA SER A 157 -1.86 -17.05 -23.96
C SER A 157 -1.68 -16.89 -25.47
N ALA A 158 -2.50 -16.05 -26.12
CA ALA A 158 -2.34 -15.73 -27.53
C ALA A 158 -1.00 -15.01 -27.81
N LEU A 159 -0.59 -14.10 -26.92
CA LEU A 159 0.72 -13.45 -26.98
C LEU A 159 1.89 -14.42 -26.80
N MET A 160 1.75 -15.45 -25.96
CA MET A 160 2.80 -16.43 -25.71
C MET A 160 3.18 -17.22 -26.98
N GLN A 161 2.23 -17.40 -27.89
CA GLN A 161 2.40 -18.19 -29.12
C GLN A 161 2.70 -17.33 -30.36
N ALA A 162 2.58 -16.00 -30.25
CA ALA A 162 2.75 -15.10 -31.37
C ALA A 162 4.16 -14.47 -31.45
N SER A 163 4.56 -14.14 -32.67
CA SER A 163 5.82 -13.43 -32.97
C SER A 163 5.57 -12.25 -33.90
N CYS A 164 6.47 -11.27 -33.90
CA CYS A 164 6.35 -10.11 -34.76
C CYS A 164 6.49 -10.50 -36.24
N ALA A 165 5.51 -10.10 -37.06
CA ALA A 165 5.50 -10.35 -38.50
C ALA A 165 6.64 -9.67 -39.27
N ASN A 166 7.29 -8.64 -38.68
CA ASN A 166 8.39 -7.92 -39.30
C ASN A 166 9.77 -8.47 -38.90
N CYS A 167 10.04 -8.66 -37.61
CA CYS A 167 11.36 -9.06 -37.13
C CYS A 167 11.43 -10.45 -36.48
N GLY A 168 10.32 -11.18 -36.41
CA GLY A 168 10.25 -12.51 -35.79
C GLY A 168 10.37 -12.50 -34.26
N PHE A 169 10.46 -11.34 -33.60
CA PHE A 169 10.63 -11.26 -32.15
C PHE A 169 9.40 -11.85 -31.42
N PRO A 170 9.57 -12.80 -30.48
CA PRO A 170 8.47 -13.48 -29.80
C PRO A 170 7.81 -12.57 -28.76
N PHE A 171 6.47 -12.53 -28.72
CA PHE A 171 5.75 -11.62 -27.81
C PHE A 171 5.63 -12.10 -26.37
N ARG A 172 5.96 -13.37 -26.08
CA ARG A 172 6.02 -13.89 -24.71
C ARG A 172 6.91 -13.07 -23.76
N ASP A 173 7.93 -12.41 -24.30
CA ASP A 173 8.88 -11.62 -23.52
C ASP A 173 8.32 -10.25 -23.09
N HIS A 174 7.12 -9.87 -23.56
CA HIS A 174 6.39 -8.68 -23.08
C HIS A 174 5.58 -8.92 -21.80
N VAL A 175 5.37 -10.17 -21.40
CA VAL A 175 4.45 -10.55 -20.30
C VAL A 175 5.19 -10.74 -18.96
N ARG A 176 6.49 -10.42 -18.89
CA ARG A 176 7.30 -10.46 -17.66
C ARG A 176 7.06 -9.25 -16.77
#